data_AF-A0A4D4LR30-F1
#
_entry.id   AF-A0A4D4LR30-F1
#
_cell.length_a   1.000
_cell.length_b   1.000
_cell.length_c   1.000
_cell.angle_alpha   90.00
_cell.angle_beta   90.00
_cell.angle_gamma   90.00
#
_symmetry.space_group_name_H-M   'P 1'
#
loop_
_entity.id
_entity.type
_entity.pdbx_description
1 polymer ?
#
loop_
_entity_poly.entity_id
_entity_poly.type
_entity_poly.pdbx_seq_one_letter_code
_entity_poly.pdbx_strand_id
1 'polypeptide(L)'
;MRLRKAGCAESTVEQAVGLLPAGCRIAEAVAAADRIARGADPAGVWQEYGSSAAHPVRDWFAAERSLQEAAEVTTLAFVIGAGRRDFELCQEGLEPYLAPAFPQTPTGPGTATADGAPAAAPRRTVDRRRSLARNDLVATEAQKHGALSRTVLVFRSPQYRQWVLEELWANHSTDYWDGVRDWLTDMVRTVPDPDLQMSVASGLALLARPAFDEVAESYLHPWARGTAGPLGQSTATMVLWWMCLLDENLGATALAVARGWAQSRDPGLRSTAMAAFGGELGVRFPSDAVKWLWHLISRAGDESAEAVSALAALVAVQVASRENAGVVFVFAALAHRMGVQGRTGAATHLKEATFDAVQAVLTVRDLGSKRPVCAVLAGRRPQLIDRFGQLWAGLLCNRPRRASALRDLHDTLRALPATCEKPEAIAGRFGRAVGAALPADERPLLDRALRAMAARSDDTVAAALTETFLTAVLSTED
;
A
#
# COMPACT_ATOMS: atom_id res chain seq x y z
N MET A 1 -11.98 -9.54 -28.41
CA MET A 1 -11.99 -8.07 -28.58
C MET A 1 -10.66 -7.39 -28.23
N ARG A 2 -10.08 -7.56 -27.02
CA ARG A 2 -8.77 -6.99 -26.66
C ARG A 2 -7.63 -7.42 -27.60
N LEU A 3 -7.48 -8.73 -27.84
CA LEU A 3 -6.46 -9.27 -28.75
C LEU A 3 -6.58 -8.70 -30.18
N ARG A 4 -7.81 -8.60 -30.70
CA ARG A 4 -8.08 -7.95 -32.00
C ARG A 4 -7.66 -6.47 -32.00
N LYS A 5 -7.94 -5.72 -30.92
CA LYS A 5 -7.49 -4.32 -30.77
C LYS A 5 -5.97 -4.19 -30.66
N ALA A 6 -5.28 -5.20 -30.16
CA ALA A 6 -3.82 -5.26 -30.08
C ALA A 6 -3.16 -5.72 -31.39
N GLY A 7 -3.94 -6.03 -32.44
CA GLY A 7 -3.41 -6.45 -33.75
C GLY A 7 -2.95 -7.91 -33.81
N CYS A 8 -3.38 -8.78 -32.89
CA CYS A 8 -3.08 -10.21 -32.97
C CYS A 8 -3.76 -10.85 -34.18
N ALA A 9 -3.10 -11.84 -34.79
CA ALA A 9 -3.67 -12.63 -35.89
C ALA A 9 -4.95 -13.36 -35.46
N GLU A 10 -5.93 -13.49 -36.37
CA GLU A 10 -7.20 -14.20 -36.10
C GLU A 10 -6.97 -15.62 -35.57
N SER A 11 -5.97 -16.35 -36.10
CA SER A 11 -5.63 -17.70 -35.62
C SER A 11 -5.20 -17.73 -34.15
N THR A 12 -4.44 -16.73 -33.68
CA THR A 12 -4.07 -16.60 -32.27
C THR A 12 -5.27 -16.22 -31.41
N VAL A 13 -6.19 -15.41 -31.92
CA VAL A 13 -7.43 -15.06 -31.22
C VAL A 13 -8.33 -16.28 -31.05
N GLU A 14 -8.53 -17.07 -32.11
CA GLU A 14 -9.32 -18.30 -32.08
C GLU A 14 -8.70 -19.34 -31.14
N GLN A 15 -7.38 -19.54 -31.22
CA GLN A 15 -6.66 -20.44 -30.31
C GLN A 15 -6.78 -19.99 -28.85
N ALA A 16 -6.62 -18.71 -28.56
CA ALA A 16 -6.74 -18.18 -27.21
C ALA A 16 -8.16 -18.30 -26.64
N VAL A 17 -9.20 -18.13 -27.46
CA VAL A 17 -10.59 -18.32 -27.03
C VAL A 17 -10.93 -19.80 -26.83
N GLY A 18 -10.44 -20.67 -27.72
CA GLY A 18 -10.69 -22.12 -27.65
C GLY A 18 -10.00 -22.80 -26.46
N LEU A 19 -8.88 -22.25 -25.98
CA LEU A 19 -8.12 -22.76 -24.83
C LEU A 19 -8.48 -22.11 -23.49
N LEU A 20 -9.44 -21.19 -23.47
CA LEU A 20 -9.87 -20.49 -22.25
C LEU A 20 -10.36 -21.50 -21.19
N PRO A 21 -9.72 -21.61 -20.02
CA PRO A 21 -10.14 -22.54 -18.99
C PRO A 21 -11.53 -22.21 -18.44
N ALA A 22 -12.34 -23.24 -18.19
CA ALA A 22 -13.63 -23.08 -17.53
C ALA A 22 -13.44 -22.49 -16.12
N GLY A 23 -14.23 -21.46 -15.78
CA GLY A 23 -14.14 -20.77 -14.48
C GLY A 23 -13.07 -19.68 -14.40
N CYS A 24 -12.36 -19.36 -15.50
CA CYS A 24 -11.43 -18.23 -15.53
C CYS A 24 -12.16 -16.90 -15.29
N ARG A 25 -11.67 -16.11 -14.33
CA ARG A 25 -12.25 -14.80 -14.00
C ARG A 25 -11.98 -13.81 -15.13
N ILE A 26 -12.86 -12.81 -15.28
CA ILE A 26 -12.71 -11.78 -16.31
C ILE A 26 -11.33 -11.10 -16.19
N ALA A 27 -10.88 -10.75 -14.97
CA ALA A 27 -9.58 -10.12 -14.75
C ALA A 27 -8.38 -10.99 -15.18
N GLU A 28 -8.45 -12.30 -14.92
CA GLU A 28 -7.45 -13.28 -15.37
C GLU A 28 -7.43 -13.36 -16.90
N ALA A 29 -8.61 -13.39 -17.52
CA ALA A 29 -8.72 -13.38 -18.98
C ALA A 29 -8.20 -12.08 -19.60
N VAL A 30 -8.32 -10.95 -18.90
CA VAL A 30 -7.70 -9.68 -19.30
C VAL A 30 -6.17 -9.76 -19.22
N ALA A 31 -5.62 -10.22 -18.09
CA ALA A 31 -4.18 -10.31 -17.90
C ALA A 31 -3.53 -11.31 -18.88
N ALA A 32 -4.18 -12.45 -19.10
CA ALA A 32 -3.79 -13.44 -20.10
C ALA A 32 -3.84 -12.83 -21.51
N ALA A 33 -4.91 -12.11 -21.86
CA ALA A 33 -5.02 -11.44 -23.15
C ALA A 33 -3.91 -10.39 -23.36
N ASP A 34 -3.55 -9.63 -22.33
CA ASP A 34 -2.47 -8.64 -22.42
C ASP A 34 -1.08 -9.29 -22.54
N ARG A 35 -0.88 -10.52 -22.02
CA ARG A 35 0.35 -11.31 -22.24
C ARG A 35 0.39 -11.90 -23.64
N ILE A 36 -0.72 -12.48 -24.11
CA ILE A 36 -0.83 -13.02 -25.47
C ILE A 36 -0.66 -11.91 -26.50
N ALA A 37 -1.21 -10.71 -26.25
CA ALA A 37 -1.00 -9.53 -27.07
C ALA A 37 0.47 -9.09 -27.18
N ARG A 38 1.30 -9.42 -26.18
CA ARG A 38 2.75 -9.17 -26.16
C ARG A 38 3.57 -10.32 -26.77
N GLY A 39 2.91 -11.31 -27.38
CA GLY A 39 3.55 -12.41 -28.10
C GLY A 39 3.73 -13.71 -27.31
N ALA A 40 3.11 -13.84 -26.12
CA ALA A 40 3.12 -15.11 -25.39
C ALA A 40 2.20 -16.16 -26.05
N ASP A 41 2.61 -17.44 -26.02
CA ASP A 41 1.82 -18.55 -26.56
C ASP A 41 0.52 -18.76 -25.74
N PRO A 42 -0.66 -18.81 -26.38
CA PRO A 42 -1.93 -19.00 -25.67
C PRO A 42 -2.00 -20.27 -24.82
N ALA A 43 -1.43 -21.39 -25.27
CA ALA A 43 -1.50 -22.65 -24.52
C ALA A 43 -0.65 -22.60 -23.24
N GLY A 44 0.58 -22.08 -23.32
CA GLY A 44 1.41 -21.84 -22.15
C GLY A 44 0.79 -20.83 -21.18
N VAL A 45 0.18 -19.76 -21.71
CA VAL A 45 -0.52 -18.78 -20.87
C VAL A 45 -1.68 -19.43 -20.12
N TRP A 46 -2.57 -20.16 -20.79
CA TRP A 46 -3.75 -20.74 -20.14
C TRP A 46 -3.46 -21.89 -19.17
N GLN A 47 -2.35 -22.63 -19.33
CA GLN A 47 -1.89 -23.60 -18.33
C GLN A 47 -1.67 -22.95 -16.95
N GLU A 48 -1.29 -21.68 -16.94
CA GLU A 48 -1.07 -20.95 -15.72
C GLU A 48 -2.37 -20.50 -15.05
N TYR A 49 -3.53 -20.45 -15.74
CA TYR A 49 -4.80 -19.91 -15.22
C TYR A 49 -5.89 -20.99 -15.02
N GLY A 50 -6.92 -20.66 -14.23
CA GLY A 50 -8.12 -21.48 -14.04
C GLY A 50 -7.92 -22.76 -13.22
N SER A 51 -8.86 -23.69 -13.31
CA SER A 51 -8.84 -24.97 -12.57
C SER A 51 -7.67 -25.88 -12.94
N SER A 52 -7.13 -25.74 -14.15
CA SER A 52 -5.91 -26.44 -14.60
C SER A 52 -4.67 -26.07 -13.80
N ALA A 53 -4.56 -24.80 -13.36
CA ALA A 53 -3.46 -24.32 -12.55
C ALA A 53 -3.49 -24.85 -11.10
N ALA A 54 -4.67 -25.33 -10.65
CA ALA A 54 -4.83 -25.92 -9.33
C ALA A 54 -4.39 -27.39 -9.27
N HIS A 55 -4.40 -28.14 -10.40
CA HIS A 55 -4.12 -29.58 -10.38
C HIS A 55 -2.76 -29.94 -9.77
N PRO A 56 -1.63 -29.32 -10.15
CA PRO A 56 -0.34 -29.69 -9.56
C PRO A 56 -0.27 -29.44 -8.05
N VAL A 57 -0.98 -28.42 -7.56
CA VAL A 57 -1.08 -28.11 -6.14
C VAL A 57 -1.96 -29.15 -5.43
N ARG A 58 -3.13 -29.48 -5.98
CA ARG A 58 -4.03 -30.50 -5.44
C ARG A 58 -3.39 -31.88 -5.39
N ASP A 59 -2.71 -32.29 -6.45
CA ASP A 59 -1.99 -33.55 -6.51
C ASP A 59 -0.88 -33.61 -5.45
N TRP A 60 -0.24 -32.46 -5.17
CA TRP A 60 0.70 -32.36 -4.06
C TRP A 60 0.00 -32.56 -2.72
N PHE A 61 -1.12 -31.89 -2.43
CA PHE A 61 -1.85 -32.07 -1.16
C PHE A 61 -2.57 -33.42 -1.02
N ALA A 62 -2.78 -34.17 -2.11
CA ALA A 62 -3.45 -35.48 -2.08
C ALA A 62 -2.62 -36.59 -1.42
N ALA A 63 -1.30 -36.44 -1.33
CA ALA A 63 -0.44 -37.40 -0.61
C ALA A 63 -0.21 -36.94 0.83
N GLU A 64 0.01 -37.88 1.76
CA GLU A 64 0.41 -37.56 3.12
C GLU A 64 1.75 -36.81 3.13
N ARG A 65 1.77 -35.63 3.76
CA ARG A 65 2.94 -34.76 3.82
C ARG A 65 3.57 -34.77 5.21
N SER A 66 4.90 -34.78 5.22
CA SER A 66 5.66 -34.61 6.44
C SER A 66 5.53 -33.19 6.98
N LEU A 67 5.77 -33.01 8.28
CA LEU A 67 5.83 -31.69 8.93
C LEU A 67 6.78 -30.75 8.18
N GLN A 68 7.93 -31.26 7.73
CA GLN A 68 8.93 -30.46 7.01
C GLN A 68 8.40 -29.96 5.65
N GLU A 69 7.73 -30.82 4.88
CA GLU A 69 7.14 -30.46 3.59
C GLU A 69 6.00 -29.44 3.77
N ALA A 70 5.15 -29.62 4.79
CA ALA A 70 4.10 -28.66 5.13
C ALA A 70 4.68 -27.30 5.57
N ALA A 71 5.73 -27.31 6.40
CA ALA A 71 6.46 -26.12 6.79
C ALA A 71 7.11 -25.43 5.58
N GLU A 72 7.62 -26.19 4.61
CA GLU A 72 8.24 -25.66 3.39
C GLU A 72 7.23 -24.84 2.56
N VAL A 73 6.09 -25.43 2.20
CA VAL A 73 5.08 -24.74 1.38
C VAL A 73 4.41 -23.59 2.13
N THR A 74 4.24 -23.71 3.44
CA THR A 74 3.68 -22.65 4.29
C THR A 74 4.63 -21.48 4.44
N THR A 75 5.92 -21.75 4.64
CA THR A 75 6.94 -20.71 4.63
C THR A 75 6.94 -19.98 3.30
N LEU A 76 6.89 -20.70 2.17
CA LEU A 76 6.85 -20.09 0.84
C LEU A 76 5.56 -19.30 0.58
N ALA A 77 4.44 -19.70 1.17
CA ALA A 77 3.17 -18.99 1.05
C ALA A 77 3.20 -17.60 1.73
N PHE A 78 3.96 -17.42 2.81
CA PHE A 78 4.05 -16.16 3.56
C PHE A 78 5.39 -15.42 3.42
N VAL A 79 6.46 -16.10 3.01
CA VAL A 79 7.84 -15.59 2.90
C VAL A 79 8.38 -15.87 1.48
N ILE A 80 7.66 -15.35 0.49
CA ILE A 80 8.03 -15.46 -0.93
C ILE A 80 9.14 -14.47 -1.28
N GLY A 81 10.06 -14.87 -2.17
CA GLY A 81 11.14 -13.99 -2.62
C GLY A 81 12.30 -13.88 -1.62
N ALA A 82 12.27 -14.62 -0.52
CA ALA A 82 13.41 -14.71 0.38
C ALA A 82 14.57 -15.46 -0.30
N GLY A 83 15.80 -15.05 0.00
CA GLY A 83 16.95 -15.84 -0.40
C GLY A 83 17.03 -17.12 0.42
N ARG A 84 17.73 -18.12 -0.15
CA ARG A 84 17.72 -19.49 0.37
C ARG A 84 18.02 -19.63 1.86
N ARG A 85 19.03 -18.92 2.39
CA ARG A 85 19.40 -19.01 3.81
C ARG A 85 18.34 -18.43 4.73
N ASP A 86 17.75 -17.30 4.36
CA ASP A 86 16.72 -16.64 5.18
C ASP A 86 15.44 -17.49 5.17
N PHE A 87 15.11 -18.07 4.02
CA PHE A 87 14.01 -19.02 3.89
C PHE A 87 14.21 -20.27 4.76
N GLU A 88 15.41 -20.88 4.72
CA GLU A 88 15.74 -22.05 5.55
C GLU A 88 15.57 -21.73 7.05
N LEU A 89 15.98 -20.53 7.49
CA LEU A 89 15.78 -20.07 8.87
C LEU A 89 14.31 -19.86 9.22
N CYS A 90 13.51 -19.27 8.32
CA CYS A 90 12.08 -19.11 8.52
C CYS A 90 11.34 -20.45 8.60
N GLN A 91 11.69 -21.41 7.74
CA GLN A 91 11.15 -22.77 7.76
C GLN A 91 11.52 -23.49 9.06
N GLU A 92 12.80 -23.44 9.46
CA GLU A 92 13.27 -23.99 10.74
C GLU A 92 12.53 -23.37 11.93
N GLY A 93 12.26 -22.07 11.88
CA GLY A 93 11.50 -21.36 12.91
C GLY A 93 10.02 -21.76 12.97
N LEU A 94 9.43 -22.20 11.87
CA LEU A 94 8.02 -22.62 11.79
C LEU A 94 7.80 -24.05 12.34
N GLU A 95 8.74 -24.97 12.11
CA GLU A 95 8.60 -26.38 12.47
C GLU A 95 8.16 -26.62 13.95
N PRO A 96 8.70 -25.91 14.97
CA PRO A 96 8.26 -26.07 16.35
C PRO A 96 6.81 -25.67 16.61
N TYR A 97 6.31 -24.65 15.89
CA TYR A 97 4.92 -24.19 16.01
C TYR A 97 3.94 -25.15 15.36
N LEU A 98 4.35 -25.87 14.31
CA LEU A 98 3.51 -26.86 13.64
C LEU A 98 3.54 -28.23 14.33
N ALA A 99 4.57 -28.54 15.10
CA ALA A 99 4.74 -29.85 15.75
C ALA A 99 3.50 -30.39 16.48
N PRO A 100 2.70 -29.59 17.21
CA PRO A 100 1.48 -30.09 17.85
C PRO A 100 0.43 -30.64 16.89
N ALA A 101 0.35 -30.11 15.66
CA ALA A 101 -0.62 -30.52 14.65
C ALA A 101 -0.23 -31.82 13.92
N PHE A 102 1.01 -32.30 14.10
CA PHE A 102 1.50 -33.53 13.51
C PHE A 102 1.69 -34.59 14.61
N PRO A 103 0.80 -35.59 14.72
CA PRO A 103 0.94 -36.63 15.71
C PRO A 103 2.26 -37.38 15.47
N GLN A 104 3.14 -37.37 16.47
CA GLN A 104 4.29 -38.27 16.45
C GLN A 104 3.74 -39.69 16.55
N THR A 105 4.00 -40.51 15.55
CA THR A 105 3.74 -41.95 15.66
C THR A 105 4.51 -42.41 16.89
N PRO A 106 3.84 -42.89 17.96
CA PRO A 106 4.58 -43.40 19.10
C PRO A 106 5.41 -44.56 18.57
N THR A 107 6.74 -44.41 18.58
CA THR A 107 7.67 -45.53 18.41
C THR A 107 7.16 -46.62 19.35
N GLY A 108 6.74 -47.75 18.78
CA GLY A 108 6.06 -48.81 19.51
C GLY A 108 6.83 -49.23 20.78
N PRO A 109 6.15 -49.83 21.77
CA PRO A 109 6.80 -50.25 23.01
C PRO A 109 7.78 -51.38 22.70
N GLY A 110 9.07 -51.05 22.51
CA GLY A 110 9.98 -52.05 21.97
C GLY A 110 11.47 -51.73 21.87
N THR A 111 11.98 -50.65 22.46
CA THR A 111 13.42 -50.54 22.76
C THR A 111 13.64 -49.72 24.02
N ALA A 112 13.26 -50.29 25.16
CA ALA A 112 13.92 -49.95 26.42
C ALA A 112 15.35 -50.49 26.33
N THR A 113 16.31 -49.64 26.00
CA THR A 113 17.71 -49.92 26.36
C THR A 113 17.78 -49.96 27.88
N ALA A 114 18.41 -51.00 28.42
CA ALA A 114 18.50 -51.29 29.85
C ALA A 114 19.28 -50.24 30.69
N ASP A 115 19.70 -49.12 30.09
CA ASP A 115 20.26 -47.99 30.80
C ASP A 115 19.35 -46.78 30.60
N GLY A 116 18.81 -46.25 31.70
CA GLY A 116 17.84 -45.16 31.77
C GLY A 116 18.33 -43.78 31.31
N ALA A 117 18.96 -43.71 30.14
CA ALA A 117 19.18 -42.47 29.40
C ALA A 117 18.06 -42.32 28.37
N PRO A 118 17.39 -41.16 28.26
CA PRO A 118 16.48 -40.92 27.15
C PRO A 118 17.28 -41.05 25.86
N ALA A 119 16.94 -42.04 25.03
CA ALA A 119 17.46 -42.16 23.68
C ALA A 119 17.01 -40.92 22.90
N ALA A 120 17.84 -39.88 22.90
CA ALA A 120 17.71 -38.77 21.98
C ALA A 120 17.84 -39.37 20.57
N ALA A 121 16.69 -39.63 19.93
CA ALA A 121 16.66 -40.01 18.53
C ALA A 121 17.52 -38.98 17.77
N PRO A 122 18.55 -39.41 17.03
CA PRO A 122 19.35 -38.48 16.27
C PRO A 122 18.41 -37.85 15.25
N ARG A 123 18.10 -36.56 15.44
CA ARG A 123 17.50 -35.70 14.42
C ARG A 123 18.44 -35.81 13.22
N ARG A 124 18.16 -36.73 12.30
CA ARG A 124 18.83 -36.76 11.00
C ARG A 124 18.60 -35.37 10.44
N THR A 125 19.65 -34.58 10.35
CA THR A 125 19.64 -33.26 9.72
C THR A 125 19.22 -33.48 8.28
N VAL A 126 17.91 -33.37 8.02
CA VAL A 126 17.37 -33.51 6.69
C VAL A 126 17.98 -32.39 5.85
N ASP A 127 18.58 -32.75 4.72
CA ASP A 127 19.17 -31.81 3.79
C ASP A 127 18.04 -30.98 3.14
N ARG A 128 17.71 -29.83 3.75
CA ARG A 128 16.64 -28.91 3.31
C ARG A 128 16.81 -28.48 1.86
N ARG A 129 18.05 -28.34 1.39
CA ARG A 129 18.33 -28.00 -0.01
C ARG A 129 17.89 -29.09 -0.96
N ARG A 130 18.05 -30.35 -0.56
CA ARG A 130 17.59 -31.51 -1.33
C ARG A 130 16.07 -31.66 -1.27
N SER A 131 15.43 -31.29 -0.16
CA SER A 131 13.96 -31.20 -0.05
C SER A 131 13.40 -30.21 -1.06
N LEU A 132 13.86 -28.95 -1.01
CA LEU A 132 13.43 -27.88 -1.91
C LEU A 132 13.63 -28.23 -3.39
N ALA A 133 14.74 -28.89 -3.73
CA ALA A 133 15.02 -29.30 -5.11
C ALA A 133 14.08 -30.40 -5.64
N ARG A 134 13.44 -31.16 -4.74
CA ARG A 134 12.49 -32.22 -5.08
C ARG A 134 11.03 -31.75 -5.05
N ASN A 135 10.77 -30.57 -4.50
CA ASN A 135 9.42 -30.04 -4.42
C ASN A 135 9.01 -29.42 -5.76
N ASP A 136 8.02 -30.03 -6.41
CA ASP A 136 7.53 -29.60 -7.72
C ASP A 136 6.81 -28.23 -7.72
N LEU A 137 6.41 -27.75 -6.55
CA LEU A 137 5.78 -26.44 -6.40
C LEU A 137 6.80 -25.30 -6.30
N VAL A 138 8.06 -25.61 -5.96
CA VAL A 138 9.10 -24.63 -5.66
C VAL A 138 9.99 -24.40 -6.89
N ALA A 139 10.40 -23.16 -7.08
CA ALA A 139 11.37 -22.74 -8.07
C ALA A 139 12.35 -21.71 -7.48
N THR A 140 13.44 -21.47 -8.20
CA THR A 140 14.41 -20.41 -7.87
C THR A 140 14.48 -19.40 -9.00
N GLU A 141 14.39 -18.12 -8.65
CA GLU A 141 14.50 -17.03 -9.61
C GLU A 141 15.68 -16.12 -9.27
N ALA A 142 16.29 -15.52 -10.29
CA ALA A 142 17.30 -14.48 -10.11
C ALA A 142 16.60 -13.13 -10.03
N GLN A 143 16.51 -12.56 -8.83
CA GLN A 143 15.91 -11.25 -8.60
C GLN A 143 17.00 -10.19 -8.47
N LYS A 144 16.85 -9.08 -9.20
CA LYS A 144 17.71 -7.92 -9.04
C LYS A 144 17.38 -7.22 -7.73
N HIS A 145 18.39 -7.05 -6.88
CA HIS A 145 18.32 -6.30 -5.64
C HIS A 145 19.40 -5.20 -5.70
N GLY A 146 18.99 -4.02 -6.16
CA GLY A 146 19.91 -2.94 -6.51
C GLY A 146 20.84 -3.31 -7.67
N ALA A 147 22.15 -3.21 -7.45
CA ALA A 147 23.18 -3.57 -8.45
C ALA A 147 23.50 -5.07 -8.49
N LEU A 148 23.03 -5.85 -7.51
CA LEU A 148 23.32 -7.28 -7.39
C LEU A 148 22.11 -8.13 -7.82
N SER A 149 22.36 -9.36 -8.27
CA SER A 149 21.32 -10.36 -8.49
C SER A 149 21.39 -11.42 -7.39
N ARG A 150 20.26 -11.67 -6.72
CA ARG A 150 20.11 -12.67 -5.67
C ARG A 150 19.22 -13.80 -6.16
N THR A 151 19.60 -15.04 -5.89
CA THR A 151 18.70 -16.19 -6.08
C THR A 151 17.68 -16.24 -4.94
N VAL A 152 16.41 -16.16 -5.29
CA VAL A 152 15.28 -16.17 -4.37
C VAL A 152 14.40 -17.40 -4.58
N LEU A 153 13.66 -17.81 -3.56
CA LEU A 153 12.70 -18.90 -3.65
C LEU A 153 11.30 -18.35 -3.95
N VAL A 154 10.65 -18.96 -4.94
CA VAL A 154 9.31 -18.60 -5.39
C VAL A 154 8.52 -19.87 -5.71
N PHE A 155 7.21 -19.73 -5.90
CA PHE A 155 6.43 -20.79 -6.52
C PHE A 155 6.76 -20.87 -8.01
N ARG A 156 6.78 -22.09 -8.56
CA ARG A 156 7.03 -22.34 -9.99
C ARG A 156 6.05 -21.63 -10.91
N SER A 157 4.81 -21.44 -10.46
CA SER A 157 3.83 -20.55 -11.09
C SER A 157 3.35 -19.52 -10.06
N PRO A 158 3.21 -18.23 -10.43
CA PRO A 158 2.71 -17.19 -9.54
C PRO A 158 1.33 -17.51 -8.93
N GLN A 159 0.52 -18.32 -9.62
CA GLN A 159 -0.84 -18.66 -9.19
C GLN A 159 -0.87 -19.77 -8.14
N TYR A 160 0.19 -20.58 -8.04
CA TYR A 160 0.25 -21.65 -7.05
C TYR A 160 0.14 -21.11 -5.63
N ARG A 161 0.65 -19.90 -5.36
CA ARG A 161 0.56 -19.29 -4.03
C ARG A 161 -0.88 -19.22 -3.52
N GLN A 162 -1.81 -18.80 -4.37
CA GLN A 162 -3.23 -18.71 -4.01
C GLN A 162 -3.82 -20.10 -3.74
N TRP A 163 -3.59 -21.04 -4.66
CA TRP A 163 -4.12 -22.40 -4.51
C TRP A 163 -3.51 -23.15 -3.31
N VAL A 164 -2.23 -22.95 -3.02
CA VAL A 164 -1.56 -23.52 -1.85
C VAL A 164 -2.21 -23.01 -0.57
N LEU A 165 -2.52 -21.71 -0.48
CA LEU A 165 -3.22 -21.15 0.69
C LEU A 165 -4.65 -21.70 0.82
N GLU A 166 -5.37 -21.87 -0.29
CA GLU A 166 -6.71 -22.49 -0.30
C GLU A 166 -6.66 -23.95 0.18
N GLU A 167 -5.70 -24.75 -0.31
CA GLU A 167 -5.53 -26.15 0.09
C GLU A 167 -4.97 -26.30 1.52
N LEU A 168 -4.06 -25.42 1.96
CA LEU A 168 -3.61 -25.39 3.35
C LEU A 168 -4.79 -25.16 4.29
N TRP A 169 -5.67 -24.21 3.96
CA TRP A 169 -6.85 -23.90 4.77
C TRP A 169 -7.84 -25.06 4.80
N ALA A 170 -8.08 -25.69 3.65
CA ALA A 170 -9.05 -26.79 3.54
C ALA A 170 -8.60 -28.08 4.25
N ASN A 171 -7.28 -28.36 4.28
CA ASN A 171 -6.77 -29.69 4.68
C ASN A 171 -6.11 -29.73 6.08
N HIS A 172 -5.85 -28.59 6.73
CA HIS A 172 -5.16 -28.55 8.02
C HIS A 172 -6.09 -28.11 9.16
N SER A 173 -5.81 -28.61 10.37
CA SER A 173 -6.60 -28.38 11.57
C SER A 173 -6.45 -26.97 12.16
N THR A 174 -7.29 -26.63 13.14
CA THR A 174 -7.14 -25.39 13.92
C THR A 174 -5.78 -25.29 14.61
N ASP A 175 -5.27 -26.38 15.21
CA ASP A 175 -3.96 -26.40 15.88
C ASP A 175 -2.82 -26.00 14.93
N TYR A 176 -2.93 -26.37 13.65
CA TYR A 176 -1.97 -25.97 12.62
C TYR A 176 -1.98 -24.45 12.42
N TRP A 177 -3.16 -23.88 12.25
CA TRP A 177 -3.34 -22.44 12.00
C TRP A 177 -3.04 -21.59 13.23
N ASP A 178 -3.27 -22.11 14.43
CA ASP A 178 -2.79 -21.52 15.68
C ASP A 178 -1.25 -21.42 15.69
N GLY A 179 -0.57 -22.49 15.27
CA GLY A 179 0.89 -22.49 15.10
C GLY A 179 1.38 -21.49 14.07
N VAL A 180 0.72 -21.43 12.90
CA VAL A 180 1.05 -20.43 11.86
C VAL A 180 0.83 -19.00 12.36
N ARG A 181 -0.26 -18.74 13.09
CA ARG A 181 -0.56 -17.44 13.69
C ARG A 181 0.54 -16.98 14.62
N ASP A 182 0.94 -17.86 15.55
CA ASP A 182 1.92 -17.52 16.57
C ASP A 182 3.30 -17.29 15.93
N TRP A 183 3.68 -18.11 14.95
CA TRP A 183 4.89 -17.94 14.15
C TRP A 183 4.91 -16.62 13.36
N LEU A 184 3.84 -16.30 12.62
CA LEU A 184 3.75 -15.06 11.85
C LEU A 184 3.76 -13.82 12.78
N THR A 185 3.07 -13.92 13.91
CA THR A 185 3.04 -12.85 14.93
C THR A 185 4.43 -12.60 15.50
N ASP A 186 5.17 -13.65 15.84
CA ASP A 186 6.53 -13.54 16.35
C ASP A 186 7.48 -12.98 15.29
N MET A 187 7.37 -13.45 14.05
CA MET A 187 8.18 -12.99 12.94
C MET A 187 8.00 -11.50 12.65
N VAL A 188 6.75 -11.04 12.50
CA VAL A 188 6.43 -9.63 12.23
C VAL A 188 6.88 -8.73 13.39
N ARG A 189 6.78 -9.23 14.62
CA ARG A 189 7.20 -8.48 15.81
C ARG A 189 8.72 -8.34 15.93
N THR A 190 9.48 -9.36 15.52
CA THR A 190 10.91 -9.46 15.82
C THR A 190 11.83 -9.10 14.66
N VAL A 191 11.38 -9.24 13.41
CA VAL A 191 12.18 -9.02 12.21
C VAL A 191 11.78 -7.71 11.52
N PRO A 192 12.58 -6.63 11.63
CA PRO A 192 12.27 -5.34 11.00
C PRO A 192 12.69 -5.35 9.51
N ASP A 193 12.10 -6.23 8.71
CA ASP A 193 12.33 -6.34 7.27
C ASP A 193 11.05 -5.96 6.47
N PRO A 194 11.06 -4.81 5.76
CA PRO A 194 9.92 -4.37 4.96
C PRO A 194 9.49 -5.36 3.86
N ASP A 195 10.45 -6.05 3.23
CA ASP A 195 10.15 -7.01 2.15
C ASP A 195 9.41 -8.23 2.73
N LEU A 196 9.83 -8.67 3.92
CA LEU A 196 9.16 -9.72 4.67
C LEU A 196 7.73 -9.31 5.07
N GLN A 197 7.54 -8.11 5.62
CA GLN A 197 6.20 -7.61 5.97
C GLN A 197 5.29 -7.54 4.75
N MET A 198 5.82 -7.13 3.58
CA MET A 198 5.10 -7.11 2.31
C MET A 198 4.71 -8.52 1.86
N SER A 199 5.63 -9.47 2.00
CA SER A 199 5.38 -10.87 1.69
C SER A 199 4.30 -11.47 2.60
N VAL A 200 4.41 -11.28 3.92
CA VAL A 200 3.42 -11.77 4.89
C VAL A 200 2.06 -11.15 4.64
N ALA A 201 2.01 -9.83 4.44
CA ALA A 201 0.77 -9.10 4.20
C ALA A 201 0.06 -9.57 2.92
N SER A 202 0.81 -9.78 1.83
CA SER A 202 0.24 -10.30 0.58
C SER A 202 -0.23 -11.76 0.72
N GLY A 203 0.43 -12.58 1.54
CA GLY A 203 0.02 -13.95 1.84
C GLY A 203 -1.29 -13.99 2.61
N LEU A 204 -1.41 -13.19 3.68
CA LEU A 204 -2.64 -13.08 4.45
C LEU A 204 -3.80 -12.51 3.61
N ALA A 205 -3.53 -11.55 2.72
CA ALA A 205 -4.55 -11.03 1.81
C ALA A 205 -5.06 -12.09 0.82
N LEU A 206 -4.22 -13.03 0.37
CA LEU A 206 -4.63 -14.17 -0.44
C LEU A 206 -5.43 -15.19 0.39
N LEU A 207 -4.99 -15.49 1.62
CA LEU A 207 -5.69 -16.38 2.56
C LEU A 207 -7.07 -15.84 2.95
N ALA A 208 -7.24 -14.52 2.99
CA ALA A 208 -8.52 -13.88 3.30
C ALA A 208 -9.63 -14.23 2.30
N ARG A 209 -9.30 -14.78 1.12
CA ARG A 209 -10.29 -15.22 0.12
C ARG A 209 -11.08 -16.44 0.60
N PRO A 210 -10.43 -17.57 0.95
CA PRO A 210 -11.13 -18.73 1.53
C PRO A 210 -11.42 -18.58 3.04
N ALA A 211 -10.68 -17.75 3.78
CA ALA A 211 -10.66 -17.75 5.24
C ALA A 211 -10.65 -16.32 5.83
N PHE A 212 -11.61 -15.47 5.44
CA PHE A 212 -11.64 -14.08 5.91
C PHE A 212 -11.72 -13.98 7.44
N ASP A 213 -12.62 -14.74 8.08
CA ASP A 213 -12.83 -14.65 9.53
C ASP A 213 -11.57 -15.03 10.32
N GLU A 214 -10.83 -16.04 9.86
CA GLU A 214 -9.53 -16.41 10.40
C GLU A 214 -8.54 -15.25 10.29
N VAL A 215 -8.36 -14.69 9.09
CA VAL A 215 -7.45 -13.56 8.87
C VAL A 215 -7.85 -12.34 9.71
N ALA A 216 -9.16 -12.07 9.83
CA ALA A 216 -9.70 -10.94 10.57
C ALA A 216 -9.44 -11.07 12.08
N GLU A 217 -9.84 -12.18 12.68
CA GLU A 217 -9.84 -12.36 14.13
C GLU A 217 -8.48 -12.79 14.69
N SER A 218 -7.75 -13.65 13.97
CA SER A 218 -6.45 -14.19 14.44
C SER A 218 -5.27 -13.25 14.16
N TYR A 219 -5.36 -12.39 13.13
CA TYR A 219 -4.21 -11.59 12.66
C TYR A 219 -4.54 -10.09 12.65
N LEU A 220 -5.49 -9.67 11.80
CA LEU A 220 -5.75 -8.26 11.53
C LEU A 220 -6.15 -7.50 12.79
N HIS A 221 -7.17 -7.99 13.52
CA HIS A 221 -7.68 -7.29 14.69
C HIS A 221 -6.66 -7.21 15.82
N PRO A 222 -5.98 -8.30 16.23
CA PRO A 222 -4.92 -8.24 17.23
C PRO A 222 -3.74 -7.35 16.80
N TRP A 223 -3.28 -7.46 15.55
CA TRP A 223 -2.12 -6.69 15.09
C TRP A 223 -2.42 -5.21 14.96
N ALA A 224 -3.60 -4.84 14.46
CA ALA A 224 -4.05 -3.44 14.41
C ALA A 224 -4.18 -2.81 15.82
N ARG A 225 -4.56 -3.61 16.83
CA ARG A 225 -4.55 -3.17 18.23
C ARG A 225 -3.16 -2.98 18.83
N GLY A 226 -2.12 -3.48 18.16
CA GLY A 226 -0.73 -3.36 18.58
C GLY A 226 -0.18 -4.56 19.36
N THR A 227 -0.85 -5.73 19.34
CA THR A 227 -0.34 -6.94 20.02
C THR A 227 1.03 -7.41 19.49
N ALA A 228 1.28 -7.21 18.19
CA ALA A 228 2.55 -7.46 17.51
C ALA A 228 3.44 -6.19 17.39
N GLY A 229 3.15 -5.16 18.18
CA GLY A 229 3.86 -3.88 18.16
C GLY A 229 3.62 -3.05 16.88
N PRO A 230 4.42 -1.98 16.67
CA PRO A 230 4.26 -1.07 15.53
C PRO A 230 4.45 -1.75 14.16
N LEU A 231 5.32 -2.76 14.09
CA LEU A 231 5.52 -3.58 12.88
C LEU A 231 4.26 -4.40 12.57
N GLY A 232 3.58 -4.92 13.59
CA GLY A 232 2.27 -5.56 13.47
C GLY A 232 1.21 -4.64 12.87
N GLN A 233 1.06 -3.43 13.40
CA GLN A 233 0.10 -2.44 12.90
C GLN A 233 0.38 -2.04 11.45
N SER A 234 1.66 -1.86 11.12
CA SER A 234 2.11 -1.59 9.75
C SER A 234 1.76 -2.75 8.81
N THR A 235 1.99 -3.99 9.25
CA THR A 235 1.67 -5.20 8.46
C THR A 235 0.16 -5.36 8.28
N ALA A 236 -0.65 -5.13 9.32
CA ALA A 236 -2.11 -5.15 9.23
C ALA A 236 -2.64 -4.12 8.23
N THR A 237 -2.05 -2.93 8.22
CA THR A 237 -2.32 -1.88 7.21
C THR A 237 -2.04 -2.38 5.80
N MET A 238 -0.87 -3.00 5.60
CA MET A 238 -0.45 -3.55 4.31
C MET A 238 -1.34 -4.70 3.83
N VAL A 239 -1.88 -5.53 4.73
CA VAL A 239 -2.85 -6.58 4.36
C VAL A 239 -4.10 -5.93 3.74
N LEU A 240 -4.65 -4.88 4.35
CA LEU A 240 -5.80 -4.18 3.78
C LEU A 240 -5.49 -3.55 2.41
N TRP A 241 -4.28 -3.03 2.22
CA TRP A 241 -3.83 -2.52 0.92
C TRP A 241 -3.78 -3.64 -0.13
N TRP A 242 -3.19 -4.80 0.20
CA TRP A 242 -3.16 -5.95 -0.70
C TRP A 242 -4.55 -6.49 -1.02
N MET A 243 -5.47 -6.52 -0.05
CA MET A 243 -6.86 -6.89 -0.29
C MET A 243 -7.51 -5.99 -1.35
N CYS A 244 -7.19 -4.68 -1.36
CA CYS A 244 -7.68 -3.75 -2.39
C CYS A 244 -7.04 -3.97 -3.76
N LEU A 245 -5.77 -4.38 -3.80
CA LEU A 245 -5.01 -4.59 -5.04
C LEU A 245 -5.34 -5.92 -5.72
N LEU A 246 -5.74 -6.94 -4.97
CA LEU A 246 -5.95 -8.31 -5.48
C LEU A 246 -7.34 -8.53 -6.08
N ASP A 247 -8.41 -8.06 -5.44
CA ASP A 247 -9.80 -8.33 -5.85
C ASP A 247 -10.74 -7.18 -5.40
N GLU A 248 -11.73 -6.83 -6.23
CA GLU A 248 -12.72 -5.79 -5.89
C GLU A 248 -13.57 -6.17 -4.67
N ASN A 249 -13.92 -7.44 -4.53
CA ASN A 249 -14.72 -7.93 -3.39
C ASN A 249 -13.94 -7.81 -2.08
N LEU A 250 -12.67 -8.20 -2.09
CA LEU A 250 -11.79 -8.04 -0.93
C LEU A 250 -11.57 -6.57 -0.60
N GLY A 251 -11.50 -5.68 -1.59
CA GLY A 251 -11.43 -4.24 -1.37
C GLY A 251 -12.61 -3.70 -0.57
N ALA A 252 -13.85 -4.13 -0.89
CA ALA A 252 -15.03 -3.74 -0.12
C ALA A 252 -15.00 -4.26 1.33
N THR A 253 -14.51 -5.49 1.53
CA THR A 253 -14.30 -6.07 2.86
C THR A 253 -13.23 -5.30 3.65
N ALA A 254 -12.09 -4.98 3.04
CA ALA A 254 -11.03 -4.20 3.65
C ALA A 254 -11.52 -2.80 4.08
N LEU A 255 -12.37 -2.16 3.26
CA LEU A 255 -13.02 -0.92 3.62
C LEU A 255 -13.94 -1.08 4.85
N ALA A 256 -14.71 -2.15 4.94
CA ALA A 256 -15.56 -2.41 6.10
C ALA A 256 -14.73 -2.59 7.39
N VAL A 257 -13.62 -3.34 7.32
CA VAL A 257 -12.68 -3.53 8.44
C VAL A 257 -12.10 -2.20 8.91
N ALA A 258 -11.53 -1.40 8.00
CA ALA A 258 -10.93 -0.10 8.35
C ALA A 258 -11.96 0.89 8.92
N ARG A 259 -13.21 0.87 8.42
CA ARG A 259 -14.32 1.66 8.99
C ARG A 259 -14.63 1.24 10.43
N GLY A 260 -14.66 -0.07 10.70
CA GLY A 260 -14.85 -0.59 12.06
C GLY A 260 -13.74 -0.14 13.00
N TRP A 261 -12.48 -0.18 12.55
CA TRP A 261 -11.33 0.30 13.30
C TRP A 261 -11.39 1.81 13.59
N ALA A 262 -11.74 2.63 12.59
CA ALA A 262 -11.86 4.08 12.76
C ALA A 262 -12.97 4.49 13.76
N GLN A 263 -14.00 3.66 13.92
CA GLN A 263 -15.09 3.86 14.89
C GLN A 263 -14.76 3.33 16.29
N SER A 264 -13.69 2.54 16.43
CA SER A 264 -13.35 1.89 17.69
C SER A 264 -12.95 2.89 18.78
N ARG A 265 -13.15 2.50 20.03
CA ARG A 265 -12.62 3.21 21.21
C ARG A 265 -11.14 2.93 21.46
N ASP A 266 -10.59 1.90 20.85
CA ASP A 266 -9.17 1.54 20.94
C ASP A 266 -8.30 2.49 20.07
N PRO A 267 -7.32 3.20 20.66
CA PRO A 267 -6.48 4.13 19.90
C PRO A 267 -5.56 3.42 18.89
N GLY A 268 -5.13 2.19 19.16
CA GLY A 268 -4.30 1.41 18.23
C GLY A 268 -5.06 1.07 16.95
N LEU A 269 -6.34 0.69 17.09
CA LEU A 269 -7.22 0.48 15.94
C LEU A 269 -7.43 1.77 15.14
N ARG A 270 -7.66 2.91 15.80
CA ARG A 270 -7.84 4.19 15.10
C ARG A 270 -6.57 4.60 14.35
N SER A 271 -5.40 4.47 14.98
CA SER A 271 -4.08 4.71 14.35
C SER A 271 -3.87 3.84 13.11
N THR A 272 -4.12 2.53 13.23
CA THR A 272 -4.03 1.61 12.08
C THR A 272 -5.03 1.96 10.97
N ALA A 273 -6.25 2.39 11.33
CA ALA A 273 -7.23 2.86 10.35
C ALA A 273 -6.77 4.12 9.61
N MET A 274 -6.16 5.07 10.32
CA MET A 274 -5.57 6.28 9.71
C MET A 274 -4.49 5.91 8.69
N ALA A 275 -3.57 5.02 9.07
CA ALA A 275 -2.54 4.52 8.16
C ALA A 275 -3.15 3.83 6.93
N ALA A 276 -4.17 2.98 7.12
CA ALA A 276 -4.88 2.32 6.02
C ALA A 276 -5.50 3.31 5.04
N PHE A 277 -6.28 4.29 5.52
CA PHE A 277 -6.90 5.33 4.68
C PHE A 277 -5.88 6.29 4.05
N GLY A 278 -4.68 6.40 4.62
CA GLY A 278 -3.57 7.18 4.06
C GLY A 278 -2.84 6.53 2.87
N GLY A 279 -3.14 5.28 2.53
CA GLY A 279 -2.49 4.55 1.45
C GLY A 279 -3.45 3.98 0.40
N GLU A 280 -3.18 2.77 -0.08
CA GLU A 280 -3.89 2.17 -1.24
C GLU A 280 -5.40 2.00 -1.01
N LEU A 281 -5.84 1.75 0.22
CA LEU A 281 -7.27 1.70 0.54
C LEU A 281 -7.95 3.05 0.26
N GLY A 282 -7.28 4.16 0.59
CA GLY A 282 -7.80 5.50 0.29
C GLY A 282 -7.63 5.92 -1.16
N VAL A 283 -6.67 5.36 -1.90
CA VAL A 283 -6.59 5.51 -3.36
C VAL A 283 -7.82 4.87 -4.01
N ARG A 284 -8.18 3.66 -3.58
CA ARG A 284 -9.34 2.92 -4.10
C ARG A 284 -10.68 3.55 -3.70
N PHE A 285 -10.79 4.05 -2.46
CA PHE A 285 -12.02 4.64 -1.90
C PHE A 285 -11.79 6.07 -1.37
N PRO A 286 -11.51 7.06 -2.24
CA PRO A 286 -11.09 8.40 -1.84
C PRO A 286 -12.15 9.16 -1.03
N SER A 287 -13.42 9.00 -1.40
CA SER A 287 -14.53 9.64 -0.69
C SER A 287 -14.65 9.16 0.75
N ASP A 288 -14.50 7.85 0.97
CA ASP A 288 -14.53 7.25 2.30
C ASP A 288 -13.30 7.62 3.11
N ALA A 289 -12.11 7.57 2.52
CA ALA A 289 -10.89 7.96 3.21
C ALA A 289 -10.96 9.40 3.73
N VAL A 290 -11.37 10.35 2.88
CA VAL A 290 -11.54 11.77 3.30
C VAL A 290 -12.64 11.92 4.36
N LYS A 291 -13.71 11.12 4.31
CA LYS A 291 -14.77 11.13 5.33
C LYS A 291 -14.23 10.67 6.69
N TRP A 292 -13.57 9.52 6.74
CA TRP A 292 -13.12 8.90 7.98
C TRP A 292 -11.88 9.58 8.56
N LEU A 293 -10.91 9.95 7.75
CA LEU A 293 -9.78 10.76 8.20
C LEU A 293 -10.26 12.10 8.77
N TRP A 294 -11.25 12.74 8.14
CA TRP A 294 -11.79 13.99 8.70
C TRP A 294 -12.56 13.80 10.01
N HIS A 295 -13.30 12.70 10.14
CA HIS A 295 -13.93 12.35 11.40
C HIS A 295 -12.89 12.29 12.53
N LEU A 296 -11.72 11.70 12.26
CA LEU A 296 -10.61 11.60 13.21
C LEU A 296 -9.89 12.95 13.44
N ILE A 297 -9.64 13.75 12.40
CA ILE A 297 -9.11 15.13 12.51
C ILE A 297 -10.02 16.00 13.39
N SER A 298 -11.33 15.79 13.32
CA SER A 298 -12.30 16.58 14.09
C SER A 298 -12.29 16.25 15.59
N ARG A 299 -11.66 15.14 16.01
CA ARG A 299 -11.48 14.78 17.42
C ARG A 299 -10.31 15.57 18.00
N ALA A 300 -10.44 16.02 19.24
CA ALA A 300 -9.35 16.73 19.92
C ALA A 300 -8.24 15.77 20.38
N GLY A 301 -6.98 16.20 20.27
CA GLY A 301 -5.79 15.49 20.78
C GLY A 301 -4.83 15.02 19.69
N ASP A 302 -3.86 14.20 20.08
CA ASP A 302 -2.75 13.73 19.22
C ASP A 302 -3.22 12.98 17.97
N GLU A 303 -4.39 12.33 18.04
CA GLU A 303 -5.03 11.65 16.91
C GLU A 303 -5.31 12.59 15.74
N SER A 304 -5.55 13.88 16.02
CA SER A 304 -5.79 14.88 14.98
C SER A 304 -4.55 15.08 14.11
N ALA A 305 -3.36 15.17 14.72
CA ALA A 305 -2.10 15.35 14.00
C ALA A 305 -1.73 14.11 13.16
N GLU A 306 -2.00 12.92 13.69
CA GLU A 306 -1.81 11.67 12.96
C GLU A 306 -2.78 11.56 11.77
N ALA A 307 -4.05 11.91 11.96
CA ALA A 307 -5.05 11.90 10.89
C ALA A 307 -4.75 12.94 9.80
N VAL A 308 -4.23 14.11 10.18
CA VAL A 308 -3.72 15.13 9.24
C VAL A 308 -2.57 14.56 8.40
N SER A 309 -1.61 13.88 9.05
CA SER A 309 -0.48 13.26 8.38
C SER A 309 -0.92 12.15 7.41
N ALA A 310 -1.89 11.33 7.81
CA ALA A 310 -2.48 10.31 6.95
C ALA A 310 -3.22 10.91 5.74
N LEU A 311 -3.92 12.04 5.90
CA LEU A 311 -4.56 12.74 4.78
C LEU A 311 -3.54 13.31 3.79
N ALA A 312 -2.42 13.83 4.28
CA ALA A 312 -1.31 14.25 3.44
C ALA A 312 -0.67 13.06 2.70
N ALA A 313 -0.44 11.95 3.40
CA ALA A 313 0.06 10.70 2.81
C ALA A 313 -0.85 10.19 1.69
N LEU A 314 -2.18 10.23 1.88
CA LEU A 314 -3.15 9.86 0.84
C LEU A 314 -2.94 10.63 -0.45
N VAL A 315 -2.72 11.94 -0.36
CA VAL A 315 -2.47 12.80 -1.53
C VAL A 315 -1.14 12.42 -2.20
N ALA A 316 -0.09 12.15 -1.42
CA ALA A 316 1.20 11.72 -1.98
C ALA A 316 1.09 10.38 -2.71
N VAL A 317 0.39 9.40 -2.13
CA VAL A 317 0.17 8.09 -2.75
C VAL A 317 -0.67 8.24 -4.02
N GLN A 318 -1.80 8.98 -3.97
CA GLN A 318 -2.64 9.21 -5.16
C GLN A 318 -1.94 9.92 -6.32
N VAL A 319 -0.88 10.71 -6.06
CA VAL A 319 -0.10 11.34 -7.13
C VAL A 319 0.92 10.39 -7.75
N ALA A 320 1.43 9.44 -6.95
CA ALA A 320 2.33 8.38 -7.39
C ALA A 320 1.58 7.25 -8.13
N SER A 321 0.32 7.00 -7.79
CA SER A 321 -0.55 6.05 -8.48
C SER A 321 -0.85 6.49 -9.93
N ARG A 322 -1.43 5.58 -10.74
CA ARG A 322 -1.87 5.91 -12.11
C ARG A 322 -3.30 6.47 -12.15
N GLU A 323 -4.13 6.13 -11.17
CA GLU A 323 -5.54 6.56 -11.06
C GLU A 323 -5.69 7.81 -10.17
N ASN A 324 -5.34 8.97 -10.71
CA ASN A 324 -5.26 10.21 -9.91
C ASN A 324 -6.61 10.93 -9.83
N ALA A 325 -7.74 10.22 -9.96
CA ALA A 325 -9.07 10.85 -9.95
C ALA A 325 -9.44 11.34 -8.54
N GLY A 326 -9.07 10.58 -7.51
CA GLY A 326 -9.36 10.90 -6.10
C GLY A 326 -8.76 12.22 -5.63
N VAL A 327 -7.62 12.64 -6.18
CA VAL A 327 -6.90 13.82 -5.68
C VAL A 327 -7.70 15.11 -5.85
N VAL A 328 -8.49 15.19 -6.94
CA VAL A 328 -9.38 16.34 -7.20
C VAL A 328 -10.45 16.45 -6.12
N PHE A 329 -10.99 15.31 -5.68
CA PHE A 329 -11.98 15.25 -4.62
C PHE A 329 -11.40 15.71 -3.28
N VAL A 330 -10.18 15.28 -2.93
CA VAL A 330 -9.51 15.69 -1.68
C VAL A 330 -9.37 17.22 -1.61
N PHE A 331 -8.82 17.84 -2.66
CA PHE A 331 -8.65 19.30 -2.71
C PHE A 331 -9.98 20.05 -2.70
N ALA A 332 -11.02 19.54 -3.38
CA ALA A 332 -12.36 20.14 -3.35
C ALA A 332 -12.98 20.09 -1.95
N ALA A 333 -12.86 18.96 -1.25
CA ALA A 333 -13.37 18.79 0.10
C ALA A 333 -12.66 19.73 1.10
N LEU A 334 -11.34 19.87 0.98
CA LEU A 334 -10.55 20.79 1.81
C LEU A 334 -10.91 22.26 1.57
N ALA A 335 -11.05 22.68 0.30
CA ALA A 335 -11.42 24.05 -0.04
C ALA A 335 -12.79 24.41 0.53
N HIS A 336 -13.75 23.49 0.44
CA HIS A 336 -15.08 23.66 1.05
C HIS A 336 -14.99 23.83 2.58
N ARG A 337 -14.28 22.93 3.27
CA ARG A 337 -14.15 22.94 4.74
C ARG A 337 -13.44 24.19 5.24
N MET A 338 -12.35 24.59 4.57
CA MET A 338 -11.63 25.82 4.91
C MET A 338 -12.49 27.06 4.69
N GLY A 339 -13.30 27.11 3.63
CA GLY A 339 -14.25 28.20 3.41
C GLY A 339 -15.31 28.32 4.51
N VAL A 340 -15.80 27.19 5.04
CA VAL A 340 -16.72 27.18 6.19
C VAL A 340 -16.03 27.70 7.45
N GLN A 341 -14.83 27.20 7.77
CA GLN A 341 -14.10 27.59 8.99
C GLN A 341 -13.51 29.01 8.92
N GLY A 342 -13.19 29.52 7.73
CA GLY A 342 -12.69 30.88 7.53
C GLY A 342 -13.71 31.96 7.90
N ARG A 343 -15.00 31.64 7.82
CA ARG A 343 -16.10 32.54 8.25
C ARG A 343 -16.32 32.54 9.76
N THR A 344 -15.76 31.57 10.48
CA THR A 344 -15.89 31.46 11.92
C THR A 344 -14.84 32.35 12.61
N GLY A 345 -15.29 33.38 13.33
CA GLY A 345 -14.40 34.34 13.99
C GLY A 345 -13.58 33.76 15.13
N ALA A 346 -14.15 32.83 15.91
CA ALA A 346 -13.47 32.22 17.05
C ALA A 346 -12.43 31.17 16.63
N ALA A 347 -11.30 31.13 17.36
CA ALA A 347 -10.37 30.01 17.28
C ALA A 347 -11.03 28.79 17.94
N THR A 348 -11.25 27.75 17.14
CA THR A 348 -11.76 26.46 17.61
C THR A 348 -10.76 25.38 17.22
N HIS A 349 -10.73 24.28 17.96
CA HIS A 349 -9.92 23.11 17.62
C HIS A 349 -10.14 22.67 16.15
N LEU A 350 -11.41 22.64 15.71
CA LEU A 350 -11.75 22.26 14.34
C LEU A 350 -11.20 23.24 13.30
N LYS A 351 -11.18 24.54 13.60
CA LYS A 351 -10.56 25.55 12.73
C LYS A 351 -9.06 25.29 12.63
N GLU A 352 -8.37 25.12 13.75
CA GLU A 352 -6.93 24.86 13.78
C GLU A 352 -6.58 23.59 13.01
N ALA A 353 -7.26 22.49 13.30
CA ALA A 353 -7.09 21.21 12.63
C ALA A 353 -7.40 21.28 11.12
N THR A 354 -8.37 22.10 10.70
CA THR A 354 -8.66 22.36 9.28
C THR A 354 -7.48 23.03 8.60
N PHE A 355 -6.89 24.04 9.23
CA PHE A 355 -5.73 24.73 8.68
C PHE A 355 -4.46 23.86 8.71
N ASP A 356 -4.27 23.01 9.74
CA ASP A 356 -3.21 22.00 9.76
C ASP A 356 -3.35 21.02 8.61
N ALA A 357 -4.56 20.48 8.39
CA ALA A 357 -4.86 19.57 7.29
C ALA A 357 -4.56 20.18 5.92
N VAL A 358 -5.00 21.43 5.70
CA VAL A 358 -4.75 22.15 4.44
C VAL A 358 -3.25 22.38 4.24
N GLN A 359 -2.55 22.83 5.27
CA GLN A 359 -1.12 23.09 5.19
C GLN A 359 -0.33 21.80 4.92
N ALA A 360 -0.61 20.72 5.65
CA ALA A 360 0.04 19.42 5.44
C ALA A 360 -0.19 18.88 4.02
N VAL A 361 -1.40 18.99 3.49
CA VAL A 361 -1.72 18.52 2.13
C VAL A 361 -1.07 19.39 1.05
N LEU A 362 -0.98 20.71 1.24
CA LEU A 362 -0.32 21.59 0.26
C LEU A 362 1.21 21.42 0.25
N THR A 363 1.78 20.99 1.37
CA THR A 363 3.24 20.88 1.56
C THR A 363 3.77 19.46 1.39
N VAL A 364 2.89 18.47 1.26
CA VAL A 364 3.31 17.08 1.07
C VAL A 364 4.15 16.93 -0.20
N ARG A 365 5.16 16.06 -0.12
CA ARG A 365 6.10 15.82 -1.21
C ARG A 365 5.73 14.55 -1.95
N ASP A 366 5.87 14.60 -3.27
CA ASP A 366 5.72 13.44 -4.15
C ASP A 366 6.74 12.36 -3.78
N LEU A 367 6.29 11.10 -3.72
CA LEU A 367 7.12 10.00 -3.23
C LEU A 367 8.33 9.72 -4.12
N GLY A 368 8.21 9.93 -5.44
CA GLY A 368 9.28 9.71 -6.40
C GLY A 368 10.23 10.91 -6.51
N SER A 369 9.72 12.07 -6.91
CA SER A 369 10.53 13.26 -7.18
C SER A 369 10.97 14.03 -5.94
N LYS A 370 10.36 13.74 -4.77
CA LYS A 370 10.53 14.50 -3.51
C LYS A 370 10.22 15.99 -3.63
N ARG A 371 9.53 16.41 -4.70
CA ARG A 371 9.08 17.78 -4.93
C ARG A 371 7.70 18.01 -4.31
N PRO A 372 7.32 19.26 -3.97
CA PRO A 372 5.98 19.57 -3.48
C PRO A 372 4.90 19.08 -4.45
N VAL A 373 3.89 18.38 -3.95
CA VAL A 373 2.82 17.81 -4.76
C VAL A 373 2.07 18.89 -5.55
N CYS A 374 1.84 20.06 -4.96
CA CYS A 374 1.20 21.18 -5.65
C CYS A 374 1.95 21.59 -6.93
N ALA A 375 3.29 21.61 -6.91
CA ALA A 375 4.11 21.94 -8.07
C ALA A 375 4.02 20.86 -9.16
N VAL A 376 3.99 19.58 -8.76
CA VAL A 376 3.82 18.44 -9.69
C VAL A 376 2.42 18.46 -10.33
N LEU A 377 1.39 18.69 -9.52
CA LEU A 377 0.00 18.72 -9.98
C LEU A 377 -0.33 19.96 -10.81
N ALA A 378 0.28 21.12 -10.54
CA ALA A 378 0.04 22.32 -11.33
C ALA A 378 0.44 22.13 -12.81
N GLY A 379 1.54 21.42 -13.07
CA GLY A 379 1.96 21.05 -14.42
C GLY A 379 1.10 19.95 -15.05
N ARG A 380 0.81 18.88 -14.31
CA ARG A 380 0.08 17.70 -14.82
C ARG A 380 -1.43 17.91 -14.93
N ARG A 381 -2.01 18.75 -14.08
CA ARG A 381 -3.46 19.01 -13.95
C ARG A 381 -3.74 20.49 -13.67
N PRO A 382 -3.64 21.35 -14.71
CA PRO A 382 -3.85 22.77 -14.55
C PRO A 382 -5.23 23.17 -14.00
N GLN A 383 -6.25 22.30 -14.10
CA GLN A 383 -7.58 22.52 -13.53
C GLN A 383 -7.59 22.60 -11.99
N LEU A 384 -6.55 22.12 -11.31
CA LEU A 384 -6.44 22.21 -9.85
C LEU A 384 -5.87 23.55 -9.37
N ILE A 385 -5.30 24.36 -10.26
CA ILE A 385 -4.63 25.61 -9.89
C ILE A 385 -5.59 26.57 -9.18
N ASP A 386 -6.85 26.64 -9.62
CA ASP A 386 -7.85 27.52 -9.00
C ASP A 386 -8.17 27.07 -7.56
N ARG A 387 -8.16 25.76 -7.31
CA ARG A 387 -8.33 25.19 -5.96
C ARG A 387 -7.11 25.40 -5.08
N PHE A 388 -5.91 25.29 -5.65
CA PHE A 388 -4.69 25.65 -4.93
C PHE A 388 -4.71 27.13 -4.54
N GLY A 389 -5.11 28.01 -5.46
CA GLY A 389 -5.25 29.44 -5.19
C GLY A 389 -6.15 29.73 -3.99
N GLN A 390 -7.33 29.10 -3.94
CA GLN A 390 -8.26 29.21 -2.81
C GLN A 390 -7.63 28.76 -1.49
N LEU A 391 -6.97 27.60 -1.48
CA LEU A 391 -6.36 27.02 -0.28
C LEU A 391 -5.19 27.87 0.24
N TRP A 392 -4.32 28.34 -0.65
CA TRP A 392 -3.22 29.24 -0.30
C TRP A 392 -3.71 30.59 0.21
N ALA A 393 -4.70 31.21 -0.45
CA ALA A 393 -5.28 32.46 0.00
C ALA A 393 -5.83 32.34 1.43
N GLY A 394 -6.57 31.27 1.74
CA GLY A 394 -7.07 31.03 3.10
C GLY A 394 -5.95 30.90 4.14
N LEU A 395 -4.86 30.18 3.83
CA LEU A 395 -3.71 30.07 4.74
C LEU A 395 -2.98 31.41 4.94
N LEU A 396 -2.83 32.20 3.88
CA LEU A 396 -2.14 33.50 3.93
C LEU A 396 -2.94 34.53 4.75
N CYS A 397 -4.27 34.48 4.69
CA CYS A 397 -5.15 35.29 5.54
C CYS A 397 -5.12 34.84 7.02
N ASN A 398 -4.76 33.59 7.31
CA ASN A 398 -4.69 33.08 8.67
C ASN A 398 -3.39 33.54 9.36
N ARG A 399 -3.48 34.64 10.12
CA ARG A 399 -2.33 35.33 10.76
C ARG A 399 -1.35 34.40 11.49
N PRO A 400 -1.77 33.42 12.31
CA PRO A 400 -0.83 32.52 13.01
C PRO A 400 0.03 31.65 12.07
N ARG A 401 -0.47 31.31 10.88
CA ARG A 401 0.20 30.38 9.94
C ARG A 401 0.83 31.08 8.74
N ARG A 402 0.58 32.38 8.57
CA ARG A 402 1.03 33.17 7.43
C ARG A 402 2.51 33.04 7.12
N ALA A 403 3.37 33.13 8.14
CA ALA A 403 4.82 33.05 7.95
C ALA A 403 5.27 31.68 7.40
N SER A 404 4.66 30.59 7.89
CA SER A 404 4.95 29.26 7.34
C SER A 404 4.39 29.12 5.93
N ALA A 405 3.14 29.54 5.71
CA ALA A 405 2.49 29.48 4.41
C ALA A 405 3.28 30.24 3.32
N LEU A 406 3.89 31.39 3.65
CA LEU A 406 4.75 32.12 2.71
C LEU A 406 6.01 31.33 2.31
N ARG A 407 6.66 30.64 3.26
CA ARG A 407 7.80 29.75 2.97
C ARG A 407 7.39 28.58 2.10
N ASP A 408 6.29 27.93 2.48
CA ASP A 408 5.78 26.76 1.78
C ASP A 408 5.31 27.10 0.35
N LEU A 409 4.75 28.30 0.14
CA LEU A 409 4.38 28.82 -1.18
C LEU A 409 5.62 29.11 -2.03
N HIS A 410 6.63 29.76 -1.45
CA HIS A 410 7.89 30.03 -2.14
C HIS A 410 8.59 28.73 -2.56
N ASP A 411 8.62 27.72 -1.69
CA ASP A 411 9.15 26.38 -1.99
C ASP A 411 8.39 25.70 -3.14
N THR A 412 7.08 25.89 -3.21
CA THR A 412 6.25 25.39 -4.32
C THR A 412 6.62 26.08 -5.64
N LEU A 413 6.78 27.40 -5.65
CA LEU A 413 7.18 28.16 -6.85
C LEU A 413 8.59 27.77 -7.31
N ARG A 414 9.52 27.62 -6.38
CA ARG A 414 10.90 27.20 -6.64
C ARG A 414 10.98 25.80 -7.26
N ALA A 415 10.00 24.93 -7.00
CA ALA A 415 9.98 23.59 -7.56
C ALA A 415 9.45 23.52 -9.01
N LEU A 416 8.74 24.54 -9.50
CA LEU A 416 8.08 24.52 -10.80
C LEU A 416 9.00 24.19 -12.01
N PRO A 417 10.23 24.74 -12.11
CA PRO A 417 11.13 24.42 -13.24
C PRO A 417 11.44 22.93 -13.36
N ALA A 418 11.45 22.21 -12.24
CA ALA A 418 11.74 20.78 -12.21
C ALA A 418 10.50 19.91 -12.43
N THR A 419 9.29 20.47 -12.40
CA THR A 419 8.03 19.72 -12.43
C THR A 419 7.15 20.01 -13.64
N CYS A 420 7.42 21.06 -14.42
CA CYS A 420 6.63 21.40 -15.60
C CYS A 420 7.46 22.07 -16.70
N GLU A 421 7.01 21.92 -17.95
CA GLU A 421 7.71 22.45 -19.13
C GLU A 421 7.62 23.98 -19.28
N LYS A 422 6.56 24.60 -18.73
CA LYS A 422 6.27 26.03 -18.88
C LYS A 422 6.08 26.70 -17.50
N PRO A 423 7.14 26.79 -16.68
CA PRO A 423 7.02 27.22 -15.28
C PRO A 423 6.50 28.65 -15.14
N GLU A 424 6.83 29.57 -16.04
CA GLU A 424 6.35 30.96 -16.01
C GLU A 424 4.84 31.04 -16.26
N ALA A 425 4.33 30.26 -17.22
CA ALA A 425 2.90 30.22 -17.53
C ALA A 425 2.09 29.64 -16.35
N ILE A 426 2.63 28.60 -15.69
CA ILE A 426 2.02 28.02 -14.50
C ILE A 426 2.09 28.99 -13.32
N ALA A 427 3.23 29.64 -13.08
CA ALA A 427 3.40 30.65 -12.02
C ALA A 427 2.42 31.82 -12.21
N GLY A 428 2.27 32.33 -13.42
CA GLY A 428 1.31 33.40 -13.72
C GLY A 428 -0.15 32.97 -13.55
N ARG A 429 -0.52 31.75 -13.99
CA ARG A 429 -1.89 31.23 -13.75
C ARG A 429 -2.15 31.04 -12.26
N PHE A 430 -1.17 30.52 -11.53
CA PHE A 430 -1.27 30.31 -10.10
C PHE A 430 -1.36 31.63 -9.33
N GLY A 431 -0.59 32.65 -9.74
CA GLY A 431 -0.70 34.01 -9.22
C GLY A 431 -2.10 34.59 -9.38
N ARG A 432 -2.70 34.48 -10.58
CA ARG A 432 -4.09 34.91 -10.80
C ARG A 432 -5.08 34.16 -9.91
N ALA A 433 -4.92 32.84 -9.76
CA ALA A 433 -5.79 32.04 -8.90
C ALA A 433 -5.72 32.44 -7.43
N VAL A 434 -4.52 32.75 -6.92
CA VAL A 434 -4.33 33.28 -5.55
C VAL A 434 -4.91 34.69 -5.45
N GLY A 435 -4.59 35.59 -6.38
CA GLY A 435 -5.08 36.98 -6.38
C GLY A 435 -6.60 37.09 -6.39
N ALA A 436 -7.28 36.25 -7.19
CA ALA A 436 -8.74 36.18 -7.26
C ALA A 436 -9.40 35.68 -5.96
N ALA A 437 -8.69 34.87 -5.17
CA ALA A 437 -9.19 34.34 -3.90
C ALA A 437 -8.76 35.17 -2.68
N LEU A 438 -7.76 36.04 -2.83
CA LEU A 438 -7.19 36.83 -1.75
C LEU A 438 -7.91 38.19 -1.62
N PRO A 439 -8.30 38.61 -0.40
CA PRO A 439 -8.81 39.95 -0.15
C PRO A 439 -7.86 41.04 -0.66
N ALA A 440 -8.41 42.13 -1.20
CA ALA A 440 -7.64 43.19 -1.84
C ALA A 440 -6.60 43.83 -0.90
N ASP A 441 -6.92 43.96 0.39
CA ASP A 441 -6.05 44.49 1.44
C ASP A 441 -4.88 43.56 1.80
N GLU A 442 -5.00 42.26 1.51
CA GLU A 442 -3.97 41.26 1.78
C GLU A 442 -2.93 41.15 0.64
N ARG A 443 -3.27 41.59 -0.58
CA ARG A 443 -2.38 41.51 -1.76
C ARG A 443 -1.07 42.31 -1.59
N PRO A 444 -1.07 43.58 -1.11
CA PRO A 444 0.17 44.32 -0.90
C PRO A 444 1.07 43.71 0.18
N LEU A 445 0.46 43.10 1.21
CA LEU A 445 1.21 42.44 2.29
C LEU A 445 1.89 41.16 1.79
N LEU A 446 1.23 40.42 0.89
CA LEU A 446 1.81 39.26 0.21
C LEU A 446 3.00 39.68 -0.69
N ASP A 447 2.82 40.72 -1.49
CA ASP A 447 3.86 41.27 -2.39
C ASP A 447 5.14 41.62 -1.62
N ARG A 448 5.01 42.44 -0.56
CA ARG A 448 6.15 42.85 0.27
C ARG A 448 6.90 41.66 0.86
N ALA A 449 6.18 40.65 1.35
CA ALA A 449 6.77 39.50 2.01
C ALA A 449 7.51 38.58 1.02
N LEU A 450 6.89 38.24 -0.11
CA LEU A 450 7.49 37.36 -1.11
C LEU A 450 8.66 38.03 -1.84
N ARG A 451 8.61 39.33 -2.15
CA ARG A 451 9.77 40.07 -2.70
C ARG A 451 10.96 40.03 -1.76
N ALA A 452 10.73 40.23 -0.46
CA ALA A 452 11.79 40.16 0.54
C ALA A 452 12.38 38.75 0.68
N MET A 453 11.62 37.69 0.36
CA MET A 453 12.13 36.32 0.33
C MET A 453 12.91 36.03 -0.96
N ALA A 454 12.38 36.43 -2.12
CA ALA A 454 13.06 36.29 -3.41
C ALA A 454 14.40 37.02 -3.43
N ALA A 455 14.48 38.24 -2.87
CA ALA A 455 15.71 39.02 -2.79
C ALA A 455 16.80 38.37 -1.89
N ARG A 456 16.41 37.45 -1.00
CA ARG A 456 17.33 36.70 -0.13
C ARG A 456 17.74 35.35 -0.74
N SER A 457 17.17 34.98 -1.88
CA SER A 457 17.47 33.72 -2.56
C SER A 457 18.52 33.95 -3.64
N ASP A 458 19.56 33.12 -3.68
CA ASP A 458 20.56 33.12 -4.75
C ASP A 458 20.02 32.48 -6.06
N ASP A 459 18.80 31.94 -6.04
CA ASP A 459 18.15 31.26 -7.15
C ASP A 459 17.40 32.26 -8.06
N THR A 460 18.10 32.74 -9.10
CA THR A 460 17.59 33.75 -10.04
C THR A 460 16.34 33.29 -10.80
N VAL A 461 16.21 31.99 -11.08
CA VAL A 461 15.03 31.41 -11.74
C VAL A 461 13.84 31.45 -10.78
N ALA A 462 14.02 31.05 -9.53
CA ALA A 462 12.97 31.13 -8.52
C ALA A 462 12.53 32.58 -8.24
N ALA A 463 13.45 33.54 -8.28
CA ALA A 463 13.14 34.96 -8.15
C ALA A 463 12.28 35.47 -9.31
N ALA A 464 12.63 35.11 -10.56
CA ALA A 464 11.83 35.47 -11.75
C ALA A 464 10.42 34.85 -11.74
N LEU A 465 10.28 33.61 -11.27
CA LEU A 465 8.97 32.96 -11.10
C LEU A 465 8.15 33.61 -9.99
N THR A 466 8.80 34.01 -8.90
CA THR A 466 8.13 34.76 -7.83
C THR A 466 7.62 36.10 -8.35
N GLU A 467 8.41 36.81 -9.16
CA GLU A 467 7.97 38.06 -9.79
C GLU A 467 6.77 37.81 -10.72
N THR A 468 6.85 36.81 -11.60
CA THR A 468 5.76 36.44 -12.51
C THR A 468 4.47 36.11 -11.75
N PHE A 469 4.59 35.36 -10.65
CA PHE A 469 3.46 35.06 -9.76
C PHE A 469 2.88 36.34 -9.13
N LEU A 470 3.72 37.22 -8.58
CA LEU A 470 3.29 38.44 -7.92
C LEU A 470 2.63 39.44 -8.88
N THR A 471 3.21 39.64 -10.07
CA THR A 471 2.58 40.48 -11.11
C THR A 471 1.16 39.97 -11.40
N ALA A 472 0.99 38.65 -11.50
CA ALA A 472 -0.30 38.05 -11.73
C ALA A 472 -1.28 38.22 -10.55
N VAL A 473 -0.82 38.09 -9.30
CA VAL A 473 -1.63 38.34 -8.08
C VAL A 473 -2.14 39.78 -8.04
N LEU A 474 -1.31 40.74 -8.42
CA LEU A 474 -1.66 42.17 -8.36
C LEU A 474 -2.57 42.58 -9.54
N SER A 475 -2.52 41.86 -10.66
CA SER A 475 -3.31 42.14 -11.86
C SER A 475 -4.77 41.67 -11.81
N THR A 476 -5.17 40.92 -10.79
CA THR A 476 -6.57 40.53 -10.60
C THR A 476 -7.33 41.70 -10.01
N GLU A 477 -7.83 42.62 -10.84
CA GLU A 477 -8.74 43.68 -10.41
C GLU A 477 -10.10 43.10 -9.96
N ASP A 478 -10.80 43.81 -9.07
CA ASP A 478 -12.04 43.39 -8.39
C ASP A 478 -13.20 43.03 -9.33
#